data_AF-A0AAN0IRX5-F1
#
_entry.id   AF-A0AAN0IRX5-F1
#
_cell.length_a   1.000
_cell.length_b   1.000
_cell.length_c   1.000
_cell.angle_alpha   90.00
_cell.angle_beta   90.00
_cell.angle_gamma   90.00
#
_symmetry.space_group_name_H-M   'P 1'
#
loop_
_entity.id
_entity.type
_entity.pdbx_description
1 polymer ?
#
loop_
_entity_poly.entity_id
_entity_poly.type
_entity_poly.pdbx_seq_one_letter_code
_entity_poly.pdbx_strand_id
1 'polypeptide(L)'
;MKEGVLGFIKGTGKGVLGLVFKPTGGLIDFTSATLLAVQRTTQVGELNLMQLRIARYIGNDKVIRPFSLTVASGYAVFIDYNNGELYGKEEYIGHVDLSDDPIKIFIATDKQVMILKKNTFFDKWSCEWSMEMKEVVDKPFLSSSTGAERAVLFPRMEHQGGVFGFGGKKSVKTNFSLNIPDEIKAKKIVALSLQSYSTFAIKL
;
A
#
# COMPACT_ATOMS: atom_id res chain seq x y z
N MET A 1 37.90 -57.19 -25.98
CA MET A 1 37.43 -56.17 -25.02
C MET A 1 38.70 -55.45 -24.54
N LYS A 2 39.15 -54.38 -25.20
CA LYS A 2 38.68 -52.98 -25.13
C LYS A 2 38.63 -52.45 -23.69
N GLU A 3 39.76 -51.86 -23.31
CA GLU A 3 39.94 -50.58 -22.60
C GLU A 3 38.92 -50.18 -21.54
N GLY A 4 39.39 -50.22 -20.29
CA GLY A 4 38.85 -49.42 -19.21
C GLY A 4 39.93 -49.29 -18.14
N VAL A 5 40.17 -48.06 -17.68
CA VAL A 5 41.00 -47.72 -16.52
C VAL A 5 42.51 -47.71 -16.80
N LEU A 6 43.00 -46.63 -17.43
CA LEU A 6 44.34 -46.09 -17.15
C LEU A 6 44.52 -44.74 -17.85
N GLY A 7 44.53 -43.65 -17.07
CA GLY A 7 45.45 -42.56 -17.37
C GLY A 7 44.90 -41.24 -17.88
N PHE A 8 44.02 -40.59 -17.12
CA PHE A 8 43.98 -39.11 -16.98
C PHE A 8 43.36 -38.87 -15.59
N ILE A 9 44.02 -38.38 -14.55
CA ILE A 9 45.01 -37.31 -14.50
C ILE A 9 45.96 -37.62 -13.34
N LYS A 10 47.18 -38.03 -13.70
CA LYS A 10 48.35 -38.12 -12.82
C LYS A 10 49.02 -36.74 -12.84
N GLY A 11 48.86 -35.98 -11.77
CA GLY A 11 49.75 -34.88 -11.40
C GLY A 11 49.51 -33.53 -12.07
N THR A 12 49.06 -32.55 -11.28
CA THR A 12 49.76 -31.27 -11.02
C THR A 12 48.99 -30.54 -9.91
N GLY A 13 49.70 -30.10 -8.85
CA GLY A 13 49.22 -29.02 -7.98
C GLY A 13 48.65 -29.43 -6.63
N LYS A 14 49.51 -29.42 -5.60
CA LYS A 14 49.13 -29.28 -4.20
C LYS A 14 48.27 -28.02 -4.02
N GLY A 15 47.07 -28.15 -3.47
CA GLY A 15 46.18 -27.01 -3.20
C GLY A 15 44.82 -27.44 -2.66
N VAL A 16 44.78 -28.19 -1.56
CA VAL A 16 43.58 -28.31 -0.72
C VAL A 16 43.45 -26.99 0.00
N LEU A 17 42.54 -26.10 -0.45
CA LEU A 17 41.88 -25.04 0.31
C LEU A 17 40.98 -24.25 -0.65
N GLY A 18 39.66 -24.45 -0.53
CA GLY A 18 38.64 -23.64 -1.19
C GLY A 18 37.66 -24.43 -2.04
N LEU A 19 36.56 -24.84 -1.41
CA LEU A 19 35.29 -25.29 -1.99
C LEU A 19 35.06 -24.90 -3.47
N VAL A 20 35.24 -25.87 -4.38
CA VAL A 20 34.57 -25.83 -5.68
C VAL A 20 33.14 -26.30 -5.46
N PHE A 21 32.22 -25.36 -5.39
CA PHE A 21 30.98 -25.50 -6.16
C PHE A 21 30.77 -24.18 -6.89
N LYS A 22 31.29 -24.08 -8.12
CA LYS A 22 30.66 -23.18 -9.08
C LYS A 22 29.23 -23.72 -9.23
N PRO A 23 28.16 -22.98 -8.88
CA PRO A 23 26.81 -23.39 -9.17
C PRO A 23 26.55 -23.15 -10.67
N THR A 24 27.26 -23.88 -11.52
CA THR A 24 27.05 -23.86 -12.96
C THR A 24 25.98 -24.90 -13.26
N GLY A 25 24.71 -24.50 -13.13
CA GLY A 25 23.56 -25.35 -13.46
C GLY A 25 22.25 -25.10 -12.70
N GLY A 26 22.11 -24.05 -11.90
CA GLY A 26 20.86 -23.79 -11.15
C GLY A 26 19.86 -22.92 -11.89
N LEU A 27 19.22 -23.42 -12.94
CA LEU A 27 18.14 -22.68 -13.64
C LEU A 27 16.74 -23.31 -13.49
N ILE A 28 16.57 -24.44 -12.83
CA ILE A 28 15.26 -25.11 -12.74
C ILE A 28 15.26 -26.01 -11.51
N ASP A 29 14.17 -26.00 -10.75
CA ASP A 29 13.86 -26.83 -9.57
C ASP A 29 14.03 -26.23 -8.16
N PHE A 30 13.90 -24.90 -8.02
CA PHE A 30 13.22 -24.34 -6.83
C PHE A 30 11.79 -23.87 -7.14
N THR A 31 11.24 -24.38 -8.23
CA THR A 31 9.88 -24.09 -8.67
C THR A 31 8.97 -25.27 -8.29
N SER A 32 7.99 -24.97 -7.42
CA SER A 32 6.70 -25.68 -7.25
C SER A 32 6.46 -26.66 -6.10
N ALA A 33 7.42 -27.09 -5.28
CA ALA A 33 7.11 -28.08 -4.23
C ALA A 33 6.52 -27.52 -2.92
N THR A 34 6.60 -26.21 -2.65
CA THR A 34 6.16 -25.64 -1.35
C THR A 34 4.75 -25.03 -1.36
N LEU A 35 4.19 -24.68 -2.52
CA LEU A 35 2.87 -24.03 -2.60
C LEU A 35 1.70 -25.04 -2.55
N LEU A 36 1.91 -26.28 -3.03
CA LEU A 36 0.89 -27.34 -2.96
C LEU A 36 0.85 -28.05 -1.60
N ALA A 37 1.88 -27.89 -0.77
CA ALA A 37 1.88 -28.37 0.61
C ALA A 37 0.84 -27.61 1.47
N VAL A 38 0.55 -26.35 1.14
CA VAL A 38 -0.44 -25.53 1.85
C VAL A 38 -1.88 -25.89 1.48
N GLN A 39 -2.13 -26.47 0.30
CA GLN A 39 -3.49 -26.82 -0.12
C GLN A 39 -4.01 -28.13 0.47
N ARG A 40 -3.13 -29.03 0.94
CA ARG A 40 -3.54 -30.33 1.51
C ARG A 40 -3.81 -30.30 3.01
N THR A 41 -3.59 -29.18 3.68
CA THR A 41 -3.85 -29.03 5.13
C THR A 41 -5.17 -28.30 5.44
N THR A 42 -5.95 -27.91 4.44
CA THR A 42 -7.22 -27.17 4.65
C THR A 42 -8.43 -28.07 4.96
N GLN A 43 -8.26 -29.39 5.08
CA GLN A 43 -9.35 -30.33 5.38
C GLN A 43 -9.24 -31.07 6.72
N VAL A 44 -8.18 -30.85 7.50
CA VAL A 44 -8.03 -31.48 8.82
C VAL A 44 -7.95 -30.39 9.87
N GLY A 45 -9.12 -29.99 10.35
CA GLY A 45 -9.39 -29.41 11.66
C GLY A 45 -8.56 -28.19 12.05
N GLU A 46 -9.18 -27.01 11.98
CA GLU A 46 -9.15 -25.96 13.01
C GLU A 46 -7.96 -25.98 14.01
N LEU A 47 -6.72 -25.97 13.52
CA LEU A 47 -5.58 -25.55 14.32
C LEU A 47 -5.25 -24.14 13.88
N ASN A 48 -6.02 -23.23 14.46
CA ASN A 48 -5.82 -21.80 14.53
C ASN A 48 -4.33 -21.44 14.73
N LEU A 49 -3.58 -21.33 13.64
CA LEU A 49 -2.45 -20.41 13.58
C LEU A 49 -3.03 -18.99 13.47
N MET A 50 -3.81 -18.59 14.47
CA MET A 50 -4.26 -17.22 14.62
C MET A 50 -3.00 -16.39 14.78
N GLN A 51 -2.73 -15.53 13.80
CA GLN A 51 -1.71 -14.52 13.94
C GLN A 51 -2.10 -13.64 15.14
N LEU A 52 -1.52 -13.88 16.32
CA LEU A 52 -1.90 -13.20 17.57
C LEU A 52 -1.64 -11.69 17.54
N ARG A 53 -0.93 -11.18 16.52
CA ARG A 53 -0.55 -9.77 16.39
C ARG A 53 -0.55 -9.29 14.94
N ILE A 54 -1.15 -8.12 14.73
CA ILE A 54 -1.12 -7.39 13.46
C ILE A 54 0.33 -7.07 13.05
N ALA A 55 0.64 -7.20 11.76
CA ALA A 55 1.95 -6.90 11.22
C ALA A 55 2.34 -5.43 11.46
N ARG A 56 3.62 -5.19 11.77
CA ARG A 56 4.15 -3.83 11.96
C ARG A 56 4.38 -3.16 10.61
N TYR A 57 4.04 -1.88 10.50
CA TYR A 57 4.49 -1.04 9.39
C TYR A 57 5.99 -0.75 9.48
N ILE A 58 6.72 -1.01 8.39
CA ILE A 58 8.11 -0.62 8.20
C ILE A 58 8.14 0.24 6.94
N GLY A 59 8.52 1.51 7.08
CA GLY A 59 8.53 2.47 5.98
C GLY A 59 9.66 2.25 4.98
N ASN A 60 9.71 3.09 3.95
CA ASN A 60 10.78 3.02 2.95
C ASN A 60 12.13 3.46 3.52
N ASP A 61 12.12 4.25 4.61
CA ASP A 61 13.29 4.63 5.39
C ASP A 61 14.01 3.44 6.06
N LYS A 62 13.38 2.26 6.11
CA LYS A 62 13.88 1.04 6.77
C LYS A 62 14.19 1.23 8.25
N VAL A 63 13.64 2.28 8.88
CA VAL A 63 13.83 2.56 10.30
C VAL A 63 12.82 1.76 11.11
N ILE A 64 13.32 1.00 12.08
CA ILE A 64 12.46 0.23 12.99
C ILE A 64 11.93 1.17 14.07
N ARG A 65 10.62 1.41 14.05
CA ARG A 65 9.92 2.24 15.06
C ARG A 65 9.29 1.37 16.15
N PRO A 66 9.06 1.92 17.36
CA PRO A 66 8.23 1.27 18.36
C PRO A 66 6.88 0.88 17.76
N PHE A 67 6.35 -0.27 18.17
CA PHE A 67 5.07 -0.72 17.66
C PHE A 67 3.95 0.23 18.10
N SER A 68 3.12 0.62 17.13
CA SER A 68 1.86 1.33 17.37
C SER A 68 0.74 0.49 16.77
N LEU A 69 -0.24 0.12 17.62
CA LEU A 69 -1.41 -0.64 17.18
C LEU A 69 -2.19 0.11 16.11
N THR A 70 -2.38 1.42 16.31
CA THR A 70 -3.05 2.31 15.36
C THR A 70 -2.34 2.28 14.00
N VAL A 71 -1.02 2.51 13.96
CA VAL A 71 -0.29 2.49 12.68
C VAL A 71 -0.36 1.10 12.01
N ALA A 72 -0.25 0.04 12.80
CA ALA A 72 -0.33 -1.33 12.31
C ALA A 72 -1.72 -1.67 11.73
N SER A 73 -2.81 -1.24 12.37
CA SER A 73 -4.18 -1.49 11.89
C SER A 73 -4.45 -0.75 10.58
N GLY A 74 -4.08 0.54 10.49
CA GLY A 74 -4.25 1.29 9.25
C GLY A 74 -3.40 0.74 8.10
N TYR A 75 -2.18 0.28 8.39
CA TYR A 75 -1.32 -0.36 7.39
C TYR A 75 -1.86 -1.73 6.94
N ALA A 76 -2.47 -2.49 7.84
CA ALA A 76 -3.14 -3.75 7.48
C ALA A 76 -4.28 -3.50 6.48
N VAL A 77 -5.09 -2.46 6.68
CA VAL A 77 -6.13 -2.06 5.72
C VAL A 77 -5.51 -1.64 4.38
N PHE A 78 -4.44 -0.86 4.40
CA PHE A 78 -3.74 -0.43 3.19
C PHE A 78 -3.20 -1.62 2.36
N ILE A 79 -2.66 -2.66 3.01
CA ILE A 79 -2.22 -3.89 2.33
C ILE A 79 -3.40 -4.70 1.82
N ASP A 80 -4.46 -4.83 2.62
CA ASP A 80 -5.64 -5.64 2.26
C ASP A 80 -6.44 -5.03 1.10
N TYR A 81 -6.38 -3.70 0.95
CA TYR A 81 -7.05 -2.99 -0.13
C TYR A 81 -6.63 -3.48 -1.53
N ASN A 82 -7.64 -3.83 -2.32
CA ASN A 82 -7.54 -4.33 -3.68
C ASN A 82 -6.51 -5.47 -3.86
N ASN A 83 -6.49 -6.42 -2.92
CA ASN A 83 -5.58 -7.57 -2.90
C ASN A 83 -4.08 -7.17 -2.91
N GLY A 84 -3.72 -6.09 -2.22
CA GLY A 84 -2.33 -5.63 -2.15
C GLY A 84 -1.85 -4.92 -3.39
N GLU A 85 -2.75 -4.38 -4.23
CA GLU A 85 -2.36 -3.65 -5.44
C GLU A 85 -1.38 -2.51 -5.17
N LEU A 86 -1.54 -1.84 -4.03
CA LEU A 86 -0.72 -0.68 -3.62
C LEU A 86 0.61 -1.08 -2.99
N TYR A 87 0.77 -2.35 -2.60
CA TYR A 87 1.97 -2.83 -1.93
C TYR A 87 3.19 -2.68 -2.85
N GLY A 88 4.22 -1.99 -2.36
CA GLY A 88 5.45 -1.70 -3.11
C GLY A 88 5.32 -0.61 -4.20
N LYS A 89 4.09 -0.14 -4.49
CA LYS A 89 3.85 0.97 -5.44
C LYS A 89 3.68 2.30 -4.74
N GLU A 90 3.09 2.29 -3.55
CA GLU A 90 2.80 3.47 -2.74
C GLU A 90 3.34 3.30 -1.33
N GLU A 91 3.69 4.42 -0.72
CA GLU A 91 4.13 4.49 0.67
C GLU A 91 2.97 4.95 1.55
N TYR A 92 2.63 4.09 2.51
CA TYR A 92 1.65 4.41 3.54
C TYR A 92 2.15 5.55 4.44
N ILE A 93 1.37 6.62 4.58
CA ILE A 93 1.71 7.75 5.47
C ILE A 93 0.92 7.68 6.77
N GLY A 94 -0.38 7.41 6.69
CA GLY A 94 -1.24 7.35 7.86
C GLY A 94 -2.71 7.19 7.54
N HIS A 95 -3.52 7.14 8.60
CA HIS A 95 -4.97 7.00 8.49
C HIS A 95 -5.73 7.73 9.60
N VAL A 96 -7.04 7.89 9.37
CA VAL A 96 -8.03 8.36 10.34
C VAL A 96 -9.31 7.52 10.20
N ASP A 97 -9.78 6.94 11.29
CA ASP A 97 -11.06 6.25 11.33
C ASP A 97 -12.20 7.26 11.28
N LEU A 98 -13.05 7.16 10.26
CA LEU A 98 -14.13 8.10 10.00
C LEU A 98 -15.42 7.66 10.69
N SER A 99 -15.78 6.39 10.55
CA SER A 99 -17.00 5.79 11.11
C SER A 99 -16.75 4.32 11.43
N ASP A 100 -17.44 3.80 12.45
CA ASP A 100 -17.38 2.38 12.83
C ASP A 100 -18.54 1.57 12.22
N ASP A 101 -19.65 2.22 11.82
CA ASP A 101 -20.76 1.56 11.12
C ASP A 101 -21.44 2.50 10.10
N PRO A 102 -21.35 2.22 8.78
CA PRO A 102 -20.42 1.26 8.19
C PRO A 102 -18.97 1.70 8.47
N ILE A 103 -18.05 0.72 8.61
CA ILE A 103 -16.64 1.01 8.87
C ILE A 103 -16.06 1.80 7.69
N LYS A 104 -15.59 3.02 7.96
CA LYS A 104 -14.95 3.91 6.99
C LYS A 104 -13.63 4.43 7.54
N ILE A 105 -12.61 4.44 6.70
CA ILE A 105 -11.25 4.87 7.05
C ILE A 105 -10.70 5.77 5.95
N PHE A 106 -10.16 6.92 6.34
CA PHE A 106 -9.38 7.78 5.47
C PHE A 106 -7.92 7.33 5.49
N ILE A 107 -7.31 7.11 4.33
CA ILE A 107 -5.90 6.74 4.20
C ILE A 107 -5.19 7.78 3.33
N ALA A 108 -4.01 8.20 3.79
CA ALA A 108 -3.09 9.02 3.02
C ALA A 108 -1.85 8.19 2.64
N THR A 109 -1.46 8.27 1.38
CA THR A 109 -0.23 7.69 0.83
C THR A 109 0.65 8.79 0.26
N ASP A 110 1.84 8.47 -0.23
CA ASP A 110 2.70 9.43 -0.94
C ASP A 110 2.18 9.86 -2.32
N LYS A 111 1.17 9.20 -2.87
CA LYS A 111 0.63 9.49 -4.21
C LYS A 111 -0.83 9.92 -4.22
N GLN A 112 -1.62 9.52 -3.23
CA GLN A 112 -3.05 9.80 -3.19
C GLN A 112 -3.60 9.82 -1.77
N VAL A 113 -4.81 10.35 -1.65
CA VAL A 113 -5.66 10.19 -0.46
C VAL A 113 -6.91 9.44 -0.87
N MET A 114 -7.44 8.60 0.02
CA MET A 114 -8.61 7.78 -0.26
C MET A 114 -9.47 7.56 0.97
N ILE A 115 -10.76 7.34 0.74
CA ILE A 115 -11.72 6.88 1.74
C ILE A 115 -12.08 5.46 1.37
N LEU A 116 -11.72 4.53 2.24
CA LEU A 116 -12.09 3.13 2.11
C LEU A 116 -13.27 2.83 3.02
N LYS A 117 -14.20 2.04 2.48
CA LYS A 117 -15.36 1.52 3.20
C LYS A 117 -15.25 0.01 3.27
N LYS A 118 -15.45 -0.56 4.45
CA LYS A 118 -15.50 -2.01 4.60
C LYS A 118 -16.87 -2.51 4.16
N ASN A 119 -16.89 -3.49 3.26
CA ASN A 119 -18.12 -4.18 2.89
C ASN A 119 -18.36 -5.31 3.89
N THR A 120 -19.40 -5.16 4.72
CA THR A 120 -19.76 -6.13 5.77
C THR A 120 -20.13 -7.51 5.20
N PHE A 121 -20.67 -7.59 3.98
CA PHE A 121 -21.10 -8.86 3.38
C PHE A 121 -19.96 -9.69 2.80
N PHE A 122 -18.97 -9.03 2.18
CA PHE A 122 -17.87 -9.71 1.49
C PHE A 122 -16.53 -9.61 2.24
N ASP A 123 -16.50 -8.95 3.40
CA ASP A 123 -15.31 -8.65 4.20
C ASP A 123 -14.17 -8.01 3.38
N LYS A 124 -14.54 -7.19 2.39
CA LYS A 124 -13.60 -6.52 1.46
C LYS A 124 -13.66 -5.01 1.60
N TRP A 125 -12.51 -4.37 1.48
CA TRP A 125 -12.43 -2.92 1.36
C TRP A 125 -12.76 -2.48 -0.07
N SER A 126 -13.63 -1.48 -0.19
CA SER A 126 -13.88 -0.78 -1.44
C SER A 126 -13.51 0.69 -1.30
N CYS A 127 -12.98 1.30 -2.35
CA CYS A 127 -12.73 2.73 -2.38
C CYS A 127 -14.05 3.48 -2.67
N GLU A 128 -14.47 4.32 -1.72
CA GLU A 128 -15.64 5.21 -1.86
C GLU A 128 -15.26 6.49 -2.60
N TRP A 129 -14.05 6.99 -2.34
CA TRP A 129 -13.50 8.18 -2.99
C TRP A 129 -11.98 8.14 -2.93
N SER A 130 -11.31 8.60 -3.99
CA SER A 130 -9.87 8.82 -3.99
C SER A 130 -9.51 10.06 -4.80
N MET A 131 -8.35 10.62 -4.50
CA MET A 131 -7.78 11.73 -5.24
C MET A 131 -6.26 11.61 -5.26
N GLU A 132 -5.69 11.69 -6.45
CA GLU A 132 -4.25 11.68 -6.62
C GLU A 132 -3.66 13.05 -6.27
N MET A 133 -2.46 13.06 -5.67
CA MET A 133 -1.75 14.28 -5.30
C MET A 133 -1.41 15.14 -6.52
N LYS A 134 -1.26 14.53 -7.71
CA LYS A 134 -1.05 15.25 -8.98
C LYS A 134 -2.25 16.14 -9.38
N GLU A 135 -3.45 15.83 -8.88
CA GLU A 135 -4.68 16.57 -9.19
C GLU A 135 -4.95 17.70 -8.20
N VAL A 136 -4.22 17.72 -7.08
CA VAL A 136 -4.31 18.75 -6.04
C VAL A 136 -3.73 20.05 -6.59
N VAL A 137 -4.57 21.06 -6.74
CA VAL A 137 -4.14 22.39 -7.24
C VAL A 137 -3.51 23.21 -6.13
N ASP A 138 -3.98 23.01 -4.91
CA ASP A 138 -3.67 23.86 -3.77
C ASP A 138 -3.77 23.04 -2.47
N LYS A 139 -3.10 23.51 -1.43
CA LYS A 139 -2.97 22.77 -0.17
C LYS A 139 -4.35 22.53 0.45
N PRO A 140 -4.66 21.29 0.91
CA PRO A 140 -5.90 21.01 1.63
C PRO A 140 -6.01 21.88 2.89
N PHE A 141 -7.21 22.41 3.14
CA PHE A 141 -7.46 23.31 4.27
C PHE A 141 -8.80 23.04 4.92
N LEU A 142 -8.95 23.47 6.18
CA LEU A 142 -10.21 23.42 6.90
C LEU A 142 -11.05 24.63 6.56
N SER A 143 -12.30 24.40 6.16
CA SER A 143 -13.32 25.44 6.09
C SER A 143 -14.23 25.33 7.31
N SER A 144 -14.42 26.44 8.02
CA SER A 144 -15.46 26.55 9.05
C SER A 144 -16.78 26.95 8.36
N SER A 145 -17.64 25.98 8.08
CA SER A 145 -19.05 26.27 7.81
C SER A 145 -19.76 26.63 9.11
N THR A 146 -20.77 27.50 9.03
CA THR A 146 -21.67 27.86 10.13
C THR A 146 -22.45 26.63 10.61
N GLY A 147 -21.93 25.97 11.65
CA GLY A 147 -22.46 24.73 12.25
C GLY A 147 -21.31 23.87 12.75
N ALA A 148 -21.54 22.90 13.63
CA ALA A 148 -20.49 22.05 14.25
C ALA A 148 -19.67 21.19 13.25
N GLU A 149 -19.92 21.35 11.95
CA GLU A 149 -19.35 20.59 10.85
C GLU A 149 -18.16 21.33 10.23
N ARG A 150 -17.00 20.67 10.18
CA ARG A 150 -15.82 21.19 9.47
C ARG A 150 -15.63 20.43 8.18
N ALA A 151 -15.64 21.17 7.07
CA ALA A 151 -15.36 20.62 5.77
C ALA A 151 -13.84 20.63 5.54
N VAL A 152 -13.26 19.46 5.32
CA VAL A 152 -11.92 19.35 4.74
C VAL A 152 -12.06 19.56 3.24
N LEU A 153 -11.45 20.61 2.72
CA LEU A 153 -11.52 20.96 1.30
C LEU A 153 -10.27 20.47 0.58
N PHE A 154 -10.48 19.74 -0.51
CA PHE A 154 -9.46 19.29 -1.46
C PHE A 154 -9.64 20.05 -2.78
N PRO A 155 -8.79 21.05 -3.07
CA PRO A 155 -8.89 21.84 -4.29
C PRO A 155 -8.42 21.04 -5.51
N ARG A 156 -9.26 20.97 -6.55
CA ARG A 156 -9.00 20.23 -7.79
C ARG A 156 -9.36 21.06 -9.02
N MET A 157 -8.69 20.80 -10.14
CA MET A 157 -9.16 21.28 -11.46
C MET A 157 -10.20 20.31 -12.01
N GLU A 158 -11.40 20.82 -12.28
CA GLU A 158 -12.43 20.09 -12.98
C GLU A 158 -12.50 20.56 -14.43
N HIS A 159 -12.37 19.62 -15.36
CA HIS A 159 -12.49 19.90 -16.79
C HIS A 159 -13.98 19.84 -17.16
N GLN A 160 -14.63 21.00 -17.26
CA GLN A 160 -15.98 21.04 -17.82
C GLN A 160 -15.91 20.81 -19.34
N GLY A 161 -16.56 19.73 -19.80
CA GLY A 161 -16.78 19.48 -21.21
C GLY A 161 -17.67 20.58 -21.79
N GLY A 162 -17.21 21.25 -22.83
CA GLY A 162 -18.03 22.21 -23.57
C GLY A 162 -19.25 21.50 -24.13
N VAL A 163 -20.45 21.94 -23.73
CA VAL A 163 -21.69 21.47 -24.33
C VAL A 163 -21.81 22.16 -25.69
N PHE A 164 -21.91 21.38 -26.76
CA PHE A 164 -22.26 21.81 -28.12
C PHE A 164 -21.28 22.76 -28.83
N GLY A 165 -20.36 22.20 -29.62
CA GLY A 165 -19.88 22.75 -30.90
C GLY A 165 -19.04 24.05 -30.92
N PHE A 166 -19.12 24.91 -29.91
CA PHE A 166 -18.38 26.18 -29.86
C PHE A 166 -17.99 26.51 -28.42
N GLY A 167 -16.76 26.15 -28.03
CA GLY A 167 -16.23 26.56 -26.73
C GLY A 167 -15.04 25.70 -26.30
N GLY A 168 -13.86 26.32 -26.18
CA GLY A 168 -12.66 25.66 -25.67
C GLY A 168 -12.89 25.06 -24.27
N LYS A 169 -12.19 23.97 -23.97
CA LYS A 169 -12.21 23.33 -22.64
C LYS A 169 -11.82 24.35 -21.58
N LYS A 170 -12.78 24.80 -20.75
CA LYS A 170 -12.51 25.63 -19.58
C LYS A 170 -12.29 24.71 -18.39
N SER A 171 -11.17 24.89 -17.70
CA SER A 171 -10.88 24.18 -16.45
C SER A 171 -11.25 25.09 -15.29
N VAL A 172 -12.13 24.62 -14.40
CA VAL A 172 -12.63 25.40 -13.25
C VAL A 172 -12.07 24.80 -11.98
N LYS A 173 -11.61 25.64 -11.04
CA LYS A 173 -11.17 25.20 -9.71
C LYS A 173 -12.41 24.87 -8.87
N THR A 174 -12.57 23.60 -8.49
CA THR A 174 -13.63 23.13 -7.60
C THR A 174 -13.03 22.51 -6.34
N ASN A 175 -13.83 22.40 -5.28
CA ASN A 175 -13.39 21.83 -4.01
C ASN A 175 -14.23 20.59 -3.71
N PHE A 176 -13.57 19.45 -3.50
CA PHE A 176 -14.23 18.33 -2.85
C PHE A 176 -14.27 18.59 -1.34
N SER A 177 -15.46 18.53 -0.75
CA SER A 177 -15.66 18.75 0.68
C SER A 177 -15.96 17.45 1.41
N LEU A 178 -15.09 17.08 2.35
CA LEU A 178 -15.36 15.99 3.29
C LEU A 178 -15.84 16.57 4.62
N ASN A 179 -17.09 16.29 4.96
CA ASN A 179 -17.69 16.76 6.20
C ASN A 179 -17.30 15.86 7.37
N ILE A 180 -16.57 16.41 8.34
CA ILE A 180 -16.09 15.71 9.53
C ILE A 180 -16.58 16.46 10.77
N PRO A 181 -17.51 15.89 11.56
CA PRO A 181 -18.00 16.53 12.78
C PRO A 181 -16.93 16.71 13.87
N ASP A 182 -15.96 15.79 13.94
CA ASP A 182 -14.89 15.81 14.94
C ASP A 182 -13.72 16.70 14.49
N GLU A 183 -13.50 17.79 15.21
CA GLU A 183 -12.40 18.73 14.97
C GLU A 183 -11.01 18.06 14.98
N ILE A 184 -10.78 17.11 15.88
CA ILE A 184 -9.48 16.45 16.04
C ILE A 184 -9.23 15.58 14.80
N LYS A 185 -10.24 14.83 14.37
CA LYS A 185 -10.17 14.03 13.14
C LYS A 185 -9.97 14.92 11.91
N ALA A 186 -10.71 16.01 11.80
CA ALA A 186 -10.59 16.96 10.68
C ALA A 186 -9.17 17.54 10.59
N LYS A 187 -8.60 18.01 11.71
CA LYS A 187 -7.21 18.49 11.79
C LYS A 187 -6.21 17.42 11.40
N LYS A 188 -6.42 16.18 11.85
CA LYS A 188 -5.54 15.04 11.52
C LYS A 188 -5.59 14.70 10.03
N ILE A 189 -6.78 14.71 9.41
CA ILE A 189 -6.95 14.50 7.97
C ILE A 189 -6.18 15.57 7.18
N VAL A 190 -6.31 16.85 7.55
CA VAL A 190 -5.56 17.93 6.90
C VAL A 190 -4.06 17.77 7.09
N ALA A 191 -3.59 17.45 8.30
CA ALA A 191 -2.17 17.22 8.54
C ALA A 191 -1.61 16.07 7.70
N LEU A 192 -2.32 14.94 7.60
CA LEU A 192 -1.92 13.81 6.77
C LEU A 192 -1.93 14.14 5.28
N SER A 193 -2.93 14.90 4.82
CA SER A 193 -3.03 15.33 3.43
C SER A 193 -1.91 16.30 3.05
N LEU A 194 -1.54 17.21 3.96
CA LEU A 194 -0.37 18.08 3.78
C LEU A 194 0.94 17.29 3.76
N GLN A 195 1.08 16.29 4.63
CA GLN A 195 2.24 15.41 4.64
C GLN A 195 2.35 14.63 3.32
N SER A 196 1.23 14.08 2.85
CA SER A 196 1.12 13.43 1.54
C SER A 196 1.55 14.37 0.41
N TYR A 197 0.97 15.57 0.35
CA TYR A 197 1.32 16.58 -0.65
C TYR A 197 2.79 16.96 -0.62
N SER A 198 3.37 17.17 0.57
CA SER A 198 4.80 17.49 0.71
C SER A 198 5.70 16.34 0.27
N THR A 199 5.32 15.10 0.60
CA THR A 199 6.07 13.89 0.22
C THR A 199 6.03 13.70 -1.29
N PHE A 200 4.87 13.94 -1.92
CA PHE A 200 4.70 13.92 -3.36
C PHE A 200 5.55 15.00 -4.05
N ALA A 201 5.50 16.24 -3.54
CA ALA A 201 6.23 17.36 -4.11
C ALA A 201 7.76 17.21 -4.06
N ILE A 202 8.29 16.49 -3.06
CA ILE A 202 9.73 16.18 -2.95
C ILE A 202 10.17 15.12 -3.98
N LYS A 203 9.25 14.28 -4.45
CA LYS A 203 9.52 13.19 -5.40
C LYS A 203 9.41 13.61 -6.88
N LEU A 204 8.93 14.83 -7.17
CA LEU A 204 8.86 15.44 -8.51
C LEU A 204 10.21 16.06 -8.91
#